data_AF-A0A6J4P9Q5-F1
#
_entry.id   AF-A0A6J4P9Q5-F1
#
_cell.length_a   1.000
_cell.length_b   1.000
_cell.length_c   1.000
_cell.angle_alpha   90.00
_cell.angle_beta   90.00
_cell.angle_gamma   90.00
#
_symmetry.space_group_name_H-M   'P 1'
#
loop_
_entity.id
_entity.type
_entity.pdbx_description
1 polymer ?
#
loop_
_entity_poly.entity_id
_entity_poly.type
_entity_poly.pdbx_seq_one_letter_code
_entity_poly.pdbx_strand_id
1 'polypeptide(L)' 'LGADWGARELARRGPRADLAPDPNLPDDTRLWAALQDAGGGTWGGCVYDADAVVRRLGAARHG' A
#
# COMPACT_ATOMS: atom_id res chain seq x y z
N LEU A 1 -5.82 31.03 -3.53
CA LEU A 1 -5.86 29.90 -4.49
C LEU A 1 -6.69 28.79 -3.84
N GLY A 2 -7.71 28.27 -4.54
CA GLY A 2 -8.64 27.27 -3.99
C GLY A 2 -8.42 25.87 -4.55
N ALA A 3 -9.40 24.98 -4.36
CA ALA A 3 -9.36 23.59 -4.81
C ALA A 3 -8.95 23.43 -6.29
N ASP A 4 -9.43 24.31 -7.17
CA ASP A 4 -9.12 24.28 -8.61
C ASP A 4 -7.64 24.47 -8.92
N TRP A 5 -6.92 25.26 -8.12
CA TRP A 5 -5.49 25.40 -8.29
C TRP A 5 -4.77 24.11 -7.90
N GLY A 6 -5.17 23.49 -6.77
CA GLY A 6 -4.58 22.24 -6.29
C GLY A 6 -4.82 21.08 -7.26
N ALA A 7 -6.01 20.98 -7.84
CA ALA A 7 -6.32 19.97 -8.86
C ALA A 7 -5.44 20.13 -10.11
N ARG A 8 -5.27 21.37 -10.59
CA ARG A 8 -4.38 21.66 -11.73
C ARG A 8 -2.91 21.37 -11.42
N GLU A 9 -2.47 21.65 -10.20
CA GLU A 9 -1.10 21.37 -9.77
C GLU A 9 -0.83 19.86 -9.66
N LEU A 10 -1.76 19.08 -9.10
CA LEU A 10 -1.66 17.62 -9.05
C LEU A 10 -1.68 16.99 -10.44
N ALA A 11 -2.53 17.46 -11.34
CA ALA A 11 -2.63 16.95 -12.71
C ALA A 11 -1.35 17.17 -13.54
N ARG A 12 -0.50 18.13 -13.16
CA ARG A 12 0.80 18.38 -13.79
C ARG A 12 1.88 17.42 -13.34
N ARG A 13 1.70 16.72 -12.22
CA ARG A 13 2.70 15.79 -11.67
C ARG A 13 2.55 14.44 -12.36
N GLY A 14 3.60 14.01 -13.06
CA GLY A 14 3.69 12.65 -13.58
C GLY A 14 3.87 11.62 -12.45
N PRO A 15 3.48 10.36 -12.68
CA PRO A 15 3.75 9.28 -11.72
C PRO A 15 5.27 9.08 -11.57
N ARG A 16 5.71 8.86 -10.34
CA ARG A 16 7.10 8.56 -10.01
C ARG A 16 7.38 7.06 -10.21
N ALA A 17 7.88 6.71 -11.39
CA ALA A 17 8.26 5.34 -11.74
C ALA A 17 9.53 4.85 -11.00
N ASP A 18 10.25 5.77 -10.36
CA ASP A 18 11.45 5.53 -9.55
C ASP A 18 11.15 5.20 -8.09
N LEU A 19 9.87 5.23 -7.68
CA LEU A 19 9.47 4.88 -6.32
C LEU A 19 9.72 3.39 -6.05
N ALA A 20 10.57 3.12 -5.07
CA ALA A 20 10.88 1.77 -4.59
C ALA A 20 11.05 1.76 -3.06
N PRO A 21 10.88 0.59 -2.41
CA PRO A 21 11.26 0.42 -1.01
C PRO A 21 12.76 0.71 -0.79
N ASP A 22 13.12 1.14 0.42
CA ASP A 22 14.54 1.28 0.80
C ASP A 22 15.28 -0.07 0.62
N PRO A 23 16.45 -0.10 -0.05
CA PRO A 23 17.20 -1.33 -0.26
C PRO A 23 17.63 -2.01 1.05
N ASN A 24 17.78 -1.26 2.14
CA ASN A 24 18.16 -1.76 3.46
C ASN A 24 16.97 -1.90 4.42
N LEU A 25 15.74 -1.94 3.89
CA LEU A 25 14.54 -2.12 4.72
C LEU A 25 14.62 -3.46 5.47
N PRO A 26 14.52 -3.50 6.80
CA PRO A 26 14.53 -4.74 7.56
C PRO A 26 13.41 -5.70 7.15
N ASP A 27 13.69 -7.00 7.19
CA ASP A 27 12.73 -8.03 6.78
C ASP A 27 11.43 -7.95 7.58
N ASP A 28 11.50 -7.68 8.89
CA ASP A 28 10.31 -7.53 9.73
C ASP A 28 9.46 -6.33 9.32
N THR A 29 10.08 -5.23 8.89
CA THR A 29 9.36 -4.05 8.38
C THR A 29 8.72 -4.35 7.02
N ARG A 30 9.42 -5.08 6.16
CA ARG A 30 8.87 -5.52 4.87
C ARG A 30 7.68 -6.47 5.07
N LEU A 31 7.79 -7.42 6.00
CA LEU A 31 6.71 -8.34 6.34
C LEU A 31 5.50 -7.60 6.92
N TRP A 32 5.73 -6.70 7.89
CA TRP A 32 4.66 -5.88 8.46
C TRP A 32 3.92 -5.09 7.38
N ALA A 33 4.64 -4.41 6.48
CA ALA A 33 4.02 -3.66 5.38
C ALA A 33 3.16 -4.55 4.46
N ALA A 34 3.64 -5.76 4.15
CA ALA A 34 2.89 -6.71 3.33
C ALA A 34 1.61 -7.20 4.02
N LEU A 35 1.64 -7.42 5.34
CA LEU A 35 0.46 -7.82 6.11
C LEU A 35 -0.58 -6.70 6.16
N GLN A 36 -0.14 -5.44 6.33
CA GLN A 36 -1.02 -4.28 6.28
C GLN A 36 -1.69 -4.12 4.91
N ASP A 37 -0.95 -4.33 3.81
CA ASP A 37 -1.50 -4.29 2.45
C ASP A 37 -2.56 -5.40 2.25
N ALA A 38 -2.24 -6.63 2.65
CA ALA A 38 -3.15 -7.76 2.57
C ALA A 38 -4.43 -7.56 3.42
N GLY A 39 -4.34 -6.83 4.53
CA GLY A 39 -5.45 -6.45 5.40
C GLY A 39 -6.36 -5.34 4.85
N GLY A 40 -5.98 -4.67 3.75
CA GLY A 40 -6.75 -3.57 3.16
C GLY A 40 -5.91 -2.33 2.82
N GLY A 41 -4.64 -2.31 3.21
CA GLY A 41 -3.68 -1.27 2.86
C GLY A 41 -4.07 0.13 3.35
N THR A 42 -3.47 1.13 2.73
CA THR A 42 -3.66 2.55 3.11
C THR A 42 -5.12 3.00 2.95
N TRP A 43 -5.85 2.41 2.00
CA TRP A 43 -7.24 2.75 1.72
C TRP A 43 -8.26 1.98 2.57
N GLY A 44 -7.83 0.88 3.20
CA GLY A 44 -8.59 0.10 4.18
C GLY A 44 -8.41 0.57 5.63
N GLY A 45 -7.76 1.72 5.85
CA GLY A 45 -7.58 2.30 7.18
C GLY A 45 -6.29 1.91 7.91
N CYS A 46 -5.34 1.27 7.22
CA CYS A 46 -4.06 0.83 7.83
C CYS A 46 -4.25 -0.11 9.03
N VAL A 47 -5.26 -0.98 9.00
CA VAL A 47 -5.57 -1.89 10.10
C VAL A 47 -4.97 -3.27 9.84
N TYR A 48 -4.49 -3.93 10.89
CA TYR A 48 -4.05 -5.31 10.85
C TYR A 48 -5.28 -6.24 10.88
N ASP A 49 -5.90 -6.47 9.72
CA ASP A 49 -7.03 -7.40 9.56
C ASP A 49 -6.52 -8.84 9.34
N ALA A 50 -6.42 -9.58 10.44
CA ALA A 50 -5.93 -10.96 10.43
C ALA A 50 -6.80 -11.90 9.58
N ASP A 51 -8.12 -11.70 9.57
CA ASP A 51 -9.05 -12.56 8.81
C ASP A 51 -8.89 -12.35 7.31
N ALA A 52 -8.70 -11.09 6.88
CA ALA A 52 -8.39 -10.76 5.50
C ALA A 52 -7.05 -11.35 5.05
N VAL A 53 -6.02 -11.25 5.89
CA VAL A 53 -4.69 -11.84 5.63
C VAL A 53 -4.81 -13.36 5.47
N VAL A 54 -5.41 -14.05 6.45
CA VAL A 54 -5.55 -15.52 6.43
C VAL A 54 -6.36 -15.98 5.22
N ARG A 55 -7.45 -15.30 4.89
CA ARG A 55 -8.27 -15.61 3.70
C ARG A 55 -7.47 -15.50 2.42
N ARG A 56 -6.65 -14.45 2.27
CA ARG A 56 -5.84 -14.21 1.07
C ARG A 56 -4.73 -15.23 0.92
N LEU A 57 -4.07 -15.61 2.01
CA LEU A 57 -3.08 -16.69 2.04
C LEU A 57 -3.69 -18.06 1.76
N GLY A 58 -4.89 -18.33 2.28
CA GLY A 58 -5.65 -19.55 2.01
C GLY A 58 -6.02 -19.69 0.54
N ALA A 59 -6.53 -18.63 -0.09
CA ALA A 59 -6.84 -18.62 -1.53
C ALA A 59 -5.62 -18.92 -2.41
N ALA A 60 -4.44 -18.41 -2.04
CA ALA A 60 -3.20 -18.66 -2.78
C ALA A 60 -2.67 -20.10 -2.68
N ARG A 61 -3.04 -20.86 -1.65
CA ARG A 61 -2.61 -22.26 -1.45
C ARG A 61 -3.44 -23.28 -2.22
N HIS A 62 -4.59 -22.87 -2.74
CA HIS A 62 -5.58 -23.74 -3.38
C HIS A 62 -5.87 -23.36 -4.84
N GLY A 63 -5.11 -22.42 -5.40
CA GLY A 63 -5.17 -21.99 -6.80
C GLY A 63 -4.01 -22.50 -7.64
#